data_AF-A0A853DV76-F1
#
_entry.id   AF-A0A853DV76-F1
#
_cell.length_a   1.000
_cell.length_b   1.000
_cell.length_c   1.000
_cell.angle_alpha   90.00
_cell.angle_beta   90.00
_cell.angle_gamma   90.00
#
_symmetry.space_group_name_H-M   'P 1'
#
loop_
_entity.id
_entity.type
_entity.pdbx_description
1 polymer ?
#
loop_
_entity_poly.entity_id
_entity_poly.type
_entity_poly.pdbx_seq_one_letter_code
_entity_poly.pdbx_strand_id
1 'polypeptide(L)'
;MIPWGRGGIAAFAATAALLAVTRCASASIAERSYPGLPEDAAPLATVAPESGAIDLPDPDLGPRVQWATEPGLLAISLWGSSSCPPEPTGLRELRRDRVEITVDRRESPFGVCTADLALVTHEVRVPGAESLTGELTVVVGDRELAVGGRPGR
;
A
#
# COMPACT_ATOMS: atom_id res chain seq x y z
N MET A 1 -0.77 17.01 77.77
CA MET A 1 -0.98 17.45 76.38
C MET A 1 -1.33 16.24 75.53
N ILE A 2 -2.47 16.27 74.86
CA ILE A 2 -3.03 15.37 73.83
C ILE A 2 -3.44 16.32 72.68
N PRO A 3 -3.51 15.99 71.36
CA PRO A 3 -3.37 14.70 70.65
C PRO A 3 -2.52 14.70 69.34
N TRP A 4 -2.37 13.48 68.78
CA TRP A 4 -2.38 13.03 67.36
C TRP A 4 -2.51 14.05 66.19
N GLY A 5 -1.83 13.74 65.07
CA GLY A 5 -2.34 14.10 63.72
C GLY A 5 -1.34 14.09 62.55
N ARG A 6 -1.33 12.99 61.79
CA ARG A 6 -1.17 12.79 60.32
C ARG A 6 -0.65 13.93 59.40
N GLY A 7 0.25 13.58 58.46
CA GLY A 7 0.48 14.25 57.15
C GLY A 7 1.94 14.16 56.72
N GLY A 8 2.35 13.39 55.70
CA GLY A 8 2.26 13.72 54.26
C GLY A 8 3.37 14.73 53.89
N ILE A 9 4.27 14.56 52.93
CA ILE A 9 4.07 14.33 51.49
C ILE A 9 5.42 14.01 50.81
N ALA A 10 5.30 13.21 49.76
CA ALA A 10 6.22 12.79 48.71
C ALA A 10 7.36 13.74 48.26
N ALA A 11 8.53 13.14 47.99
CA ALA A 11 9.51 13.66 47.05
C ALA A 11 9.35 12.90 45.72
N PHE A 12 8.54 13.44 44.82
CA PHE A 12 8.42 12.94 43.45
C PHE A 12 9.69 13.32 42.66
N ALA A 13 10.39 12.31 42.17
CA ALA A 13 11.46 12.44 41.19
C ALA A 13 10.87 12.96 39.87
N ALA A 14 11.28 14.16 39.45
CA ALA A 14 10.92 14.72 38.16
C ALA A 14 11.84 14.16 37.07
N THR A 15 11.59 12.93 36.63
CA THR A 15 12.18 12.40 35.40
C THR A 15 11.31 12.86 34.23
N ALA A 16 11.70 13.95 33.57
CA ALA A 16 11.05 14.42 32.36
C ALA A 16 11.32 13.43 31.22
N ALA A 17 10.40 12.46 31.04
CA ALA A 17 10.36 11.64 29.84
C ALA A 17 9.86 12.49 28.67
N LEU A 18 10.80 12.97 27.85
CA LEU A 18 10.50 13.51 26.51
C LEU A 18 10.02 12.34 25.64
N LEU A 19 8.71 12.05 25.71
CA LEU A 19 8.03 11.23 24.72
C LEU A 19 7.98 12.04 23.42
N ALA A 20 8.95 11.80 22.53
CA ALA A 20 8.88 12.26 21.16
C ALA A 20 7.57 11.73 20.55
N VAL A 21 6.72 12.64 20.10
CA VAL A 21 5.47 12.31 19.42
C VAL A 21 5.85 11.67 18.08
N THR A 22 5.98 10.34 18.06
CA THR A 22 6.04 9.58 16.82
C THR A 22 4.70 9.72 16.14
N ARG A 23 4.62 10.66 15.20
CA ARG A 23 3.52 10.74 14.23
C ARG A 23 3.54 9.44 13.45
N CYS A 24 2.62 8.53 13.75
CA CYS A 24 2.32 7.39 12.88
C CYS A 24 1.79 7.99 11.56
N ALA A 25 2.70 8.31 10.63
CA ALA A 25 2.36 8.12 9.23
C ALA A 25 1.99 6.64 9.11
N SER A 26 0.83 6.32 8.54
CA SER A 26 0.50 4.93 8.20
C SER A 26 1.66 4.40 7.38
N ALA A 27 2.52 3.59 8.00
CA ALA A 27 3.71 3.12 7.35
C ALA A 27 3.25 2.17 6.26
N SER A 28 3.60 2.49 5.01
CA SER A 28 3.37 1.59 3.88
C SER A 28 3.87 0.19 4.22
N ILE A 29 3.09 -0.82 3.86
CA ILE A 29 3.48 -2.23 4.02
C ILE A 29 4.32 -2.74 2.84
N ALA A 30 4.65 -1.86 1.89
CA ALA A 30 5.50 -2.19 0.76
C ALA A 30 6.95 -2.42 1.23
N GLU A 31 7.55 -3.53 0.81
CA GLU A 31 8.98 -3.80 1.03
C GLU A 31 9.85 -2.97 0.10
N ARG A 32 9.33 -2.67 -1.10
CA ARG A 32 9.98 -1.86 -2.11
C ARG A 32 8.94 -1.03 -2.86
N SER A 33 9.34 0.14 -3.33
CA SER A 33 8.53 0.95 -4.25
C SER A 33 9.39 1.63 -5.30
N TYR A 34 8.89 1.73 -6.53
CA TYR A 34 9.60 2.32 -7.66
C TYR A 34 8.62 2.93 -8.68
N PRO A 35 9.04 3.96 -9.43
CA PRO A 35 8.22 4.53 -10.49
C PRO A 35 8.04 3.55 -11.65
N GLY A 36 6.88 3.62 -12.31
CA GLY A 36 6.54 2.82 -13.49
C GLY A 36 5.99 1.44 -13.16
N LEU A 37 5.94 0.58 -14.19
CA LEU A 37 5.54 -0.82 -14.09
C LEU A 37 6.74 -1.72 -13.72
N PRO A 38 6.50 -2.93 -13.18
CA PRO A 38 7.51 -3.98 -13.13
C PRO A 38 8.16 -4.24 -14.49
N GLU A 39 9.43 -4.63 -14.51
CA GLU A 39 10.17 -4.90 -15.77
C GLU A 39 9.56 -6.05 -16.58
N ASP A 40 8.93 -7.01 -15.90
CA ASP A 40 8.25 -8.17 -16.48
C ASP A 40 6.73 -7.97 -16.65
N ALA A 41 6.25 -6.73 -16.49
CA ALA A 41 4.83 -6.43 -16.65
C ALA A 41 4.34 -6.71 -18.07
N ALA A 42 3.11 -7.23 -18.15
CA ALA A 42 2.41 -7.34 -19.42
C ALA A 42 2.29 -5.95 -20.06
N PRO A 43 2.51 -5.81 -21.37
CA PRO A 43 2.35 -4.54 -22.06
C PRO A 43 0.97 -3.93 -21.79
N LEU A 44 0.93 -2.61 -21.62
CA LEU A 44 -0.35 -1.89 -21.64
C LEU A 44 -1.04 -2.19 -22.97
N ALA A 45 -2.33 -2.51 -22.91
CA ALA A 45 -3.11 -2.76 -24.11
C ALA A 45 -3.17 -1.48 -24.94
N THR A 46 -2.46 -1.44 -26.06
CA THR A 46 -2.55 -0.36 -27.03
C THR A 46 -3.75 -0.65 -27.92
N VAL A 47 -4.83 0.10 -27.74
CA VAL A 47 -5.95 0.09 -28.68
C VAL A 47 -5.57 1.02 -29.84
N ALA A 48 -5.48 0.46 -31.05
CA ALA A 48 -5.31 1.30 -32.24
C ALA A 48 -6.61 2.09 -32.45
N PRO A 49 -6.55 3.41 -32.71
CA PRO A 49 -7.74 4.18 -33.03
C PRO A 49 -8.35 3.61 -34.31
N GLU A 50 -9.63 3.25 -34.24
CA GLU A 50 -10.39 2.88 -35.43
C GLU A 50 -10.57 4.11 -36.33
N SER A 51 -10.39 3.97 -37.64
CA SER A 51 -10.42 5.13 -38.53
C SER A 51 -11.83 5.73 -38.56
N GLY A 52 -11.97 6.95 -38.03
CA GLY A 52 -13.24 7.66 -37.93
C GLY A 52 -13.80 7.77 -36.52
N ALA A 53 -13.16 7.17 -35.50
CA ALA A 53 -13.47 7.46 -34.11
C ALA A 53 -13.01 8.88 -33.75
N ILE A 54 -13.94 9.71 -33.27
CA ILE A 54 -13.68 11.05 -32.75
C ILE A 54 -13.50 11.00 -31.21
N ASP A 55 -13.99 9.93 -30.57
CA ASP A 55 -13.81 9.66 -29.15
C ASP A 55 -12.84 8.49 -28.96
N LEU A 56 -11.81 8.73 -28.14
CA LEU A 56 -10.96 7.67 -27.61
C LEU A 56 -11.60 7.13 -26.32
N PRO A 57 -11.57 5.82 -26.07
CA PRO A 57 -12.01 5.30 -24.78
C PRO A 57 -11.14 5.90 -23.66
N ASP A 58 -11.77 6.20 -22.53
CA ASP A 58 -11.03 6.66 -21.34
C ASP A 58 -9.93 5.66 -20.96
N PRO A 59 -8.73 6.12 -20.62
CA PRO A 59 -7.65 5.23 -20.22
C PRO A 59 -8.04 4.50 -18.93
N ASP A 60 -7.80 3.19 -18.87
CA ASP A 60 -7.97 2.42 -17.63
C ASP A 60 -6.82 2.73 -16.66
N LEU A 61 -7.10 3.66 -15.74
CA LEU A 61 -6.21 4.05 -14.63
C LEU A 61 -6.47 3.21 -13.36
N GLY A 62 -7.05 2.02 -13.51
CA GLY A 62 -7.21 1.08 -12.41
C GLY A 62 -5.87 0.57 -11.85
N PRO A 63 -5.88 0.04 -10.62
CA PRO A 63 -4.74 -0.69 -10.05
C PRO A 63 -4.37 -1.87 -10.94
N ARG A 64 -3.06 -2.13 -11.06
CA ARG A 64 -2.54 -3.34 -11.71
C ARG A 64 -1.85 -4.20 -10.67
N VAL A 65 -2.06 -5.50 -10.74
CA VAL A 65 -1.47 -6.44 -9.80
C VAL A 65 -0.91 -7.63 -10.56
N GLN A 66 0.32 -7.98 -10.24
CA GLN A 66 0.98 -9.19 -10.71
C GLN A 66 1.90 -9.73 -9.62
N TRP A 67 2.39 -10.95 -9.78
CA TRP A 67 3.51 -11.42 -8.97
C TRP A 67 4.76 -10.64 -9.34
N ALA A 68 5.53 -10.23 -8.33
CA ALA A 68 6.84 -9.65 -8.51
C ALA A 68 7.85 -10.73 -8.94
N THR A 69 9.02 -10.29 -9.39
CA THR A 69 10.13 -11.20 -9.70
C THR A 69 10.63 -11.92 -8.44
N GLU A 70 10.62 -11.24 -7.29
CA GLU A 70 10.96 -11.87 -6.02
C GLU A 70 9.82 -12.78 -5.53
N PRO A 71 10.10 -14.04 -5.15
CA PRO A 71 9.05 -14.98 -4.72
C PRO A 71 8.26 -14.49 -3.51
N GLY A 72 6.94 -14.63 -3.58
CA GLY A 72 6.02 -14.30 -2.47
C GLY A 72 5.64 -12.82 -2.36
N LEU A 73 6.09 -11.98 -3.31
CA LEU A 73 5.71 -10.57 -3.39
C LEU A 73 4.73 -10.33 -4.54
N LEU A 74 3.71 -9.51 -4.27
CA LEU A 74 2.86 -8.92 -5.30
C LEU A 74 3.39 -7.54 -5.67
N ALA A 75 3.56 -7.29 -6.96
CA ALA A 75 3.77 -5.96 -7.49
C ALA A 75 2.41 -5.31 -7.79
N ILE A 76 2.12 -4.22 -7.06
CA ILE A 76 0.86 -3.46 -7.14
C ILE A 76 1.20 -2.09 -7.73
N SER A 77 0.80 -1.83 -8.97
CA SER A 77 1.01 -0.54 -9.63
C SER A 77 -0.22 0.34 -9.51
N LEU A 78 -0.04 1.53 -8.96
CA LEU A 78 -1.09 2.48 -8.63
C LEU A 78 -0.82 3.84 -9.29
N TRP A 79 -1.87 4.43 -9.84
CA TRP A 79 -1.83 5.77 -10.44
C TRP A 79 -2.11 6.82 -9.37
N GLY A 80 -1.32 7.89 -9.35
CA GLY A 80 -1.54 8.99 -8.42
C GLY A 80 -0.63 10.18 -8.65
N SER A 81 -0.50 11.01 -7.62
CA SER A 81 0.43 12.14 -7.65
C SER A 81 1.86 11.65 -7.42
N SER A 82 2.84 12.05 -8.20
CA SER A 82 4.25 11.73 -7.91
C SER A 82 4.71 12.23 -6.52
N SER A 83 4.13 13.35 -6.06
CA SER A 83 4.40 13.90 -4.72
C SER A 83 3.58 13.24 -3.59
N CYS A 84 2.46 12.59 -3.92
CA CYS A 84 1.56 11.91 -2.98
C CYS A 84 0.97 10.61 -3.59
N PRO A 85 1.80 9.62 -3.94
CA PRO A 85 1.30 8.41 -4.53
C PRO A 85 0.41 7.69 -3.51
N PRO A 86 -0.65 7.01 -3.96
CA PRO A 86 -1.31 6.00 -3.15
C PRO A 86 -0.32 4.88 -2.81
N GLU A 87 -0.36 4.40 -1.58
CA GLU A 87 0.53 3.34 -1.07
C GLU A 87 -0.31 2.28 -0.35
N PRO A 88 0.07 1.00 -0.43
CA PRO A 88 -0.58 -0.05 0.34
C PRO A 88 -0.24 0.12 1.83
N THR A 89 -1.25 0.26 2.68
CA THR A 89 -1.12 0.43 4.14
C THR A 89 -1.59 -0.78 4.93
N GLY A 90 -2.25 -1.74 4.28
CA GLY A 90 -2.72 -2.95 4.92
C GLY A 90 -2.93 -4.09 3.95
N LEU A 91 -2.75 -5.31 4.45
CA LEU A 91 -3.08 -6.54 3.76
C LEU A 91 -3.95 -7.37 4.71
N ARG A 92 -5.11 -7.80 4.22
CA ARG A 92 -6.04 -8.65 4.95
C ARG A 92 -6.33 -9.90 4.15
N GLU A 93 -5.99 -11.06 4.70
CA GLU A 93 -6.40 -12.34 4.14
C GLU A 93 -7.90 -12.53 4.36
N LEU A 94 -8.66 -12.60 3.26
CA LEU A 94 -10.09 -12.89 3.30
C LEU A 94 -10.32 -14.40 3.27
N ARG A 95 -9.54 -15.09 2.43
CA ARG A 95 -9.46 -16.54 2.26
C ARG A 95 -8.04 -16.89 1.81
N ARG A 96 -7.72 -18.19 1.78
CA ARG A 96 -6.40 -18.67 1.31
C ARG A 96 -6.04 -18.12 -0.07
N ASP A 97 -6.98 -18.05 -0.99
CA ASP A 97 -6.82 -17.61 -2.38
C ASP A 97 -7.34 -16.18 -2.61
N ARG A 98 -7.58 -15.40 -1.54
CA ARG A 98 -8.15 -14.07 -1.66
C ARG A 98 -7.64 -13.12 -0.60
N VAL A 99 -6.97 -12.07 -1.03
CA VAL A 99 -6.44 -11.01 -0.17
C VAL A 99 -7.04 -9.66 -0.54
N GLU A 100 -7.15 -8.79 0.45
CA GLU A 100 -7.57 -7.41 0.29
C GLU A 100 -6.39 -6.50 0.67
N ILE A 101 -6.11 -5.53 -0.20
CA ILE A 101 -5.09 -4.51 -0.01
C ILE A 101 -5.78 -3.19 0.31
N THR A 102 -5.49 -2.66 1.49
CA THR A 102 -5.88 -1.30 1.86
C THR A 102 -4.87 -0.34 1.26
N VAL A 103 -5.35 0.71 0.60
CA VAL A 103 -4.53 1.72 -0.05
C VAL A 103 -4.91 3.09 0.49
N ASP A 104 -3.93 3.82 1.00
CA ASP A 104 -4.09 5.21 1.44
C ASP A 104 -3.18 6.13 0.65
N ARG A 105 -3.52 7.40 0.59
CA ARG A 105 -2.64 8.40 -0.04
C ARG A 105 -1.48 8.74 0.89
N ARG A 106 -0.24 8.70 0.38
CA ARG A 106 0.91 9.28 1.08
C ARG A 106 0.72 10.77 1.29
N GLU A 107 0.91 11.26 2.51
CA GLU A 107 0.92 12.70 2.78
C GLU A 107 2.10 13.37 2.05
N SER A 108 1.86 14.50 1.38
CA SER A 108 2.95 15.32 0.86
C SER A 108 3.62 16.09 1.99
N PRO A 109 4.96 16.18 2.00
CA PRO A 109 5.69 17.00 2.97
C PRO A 109 5.34 18.49 2.85
N PHE A 110 4.81 18.93 1.70
CA PHE A 110 4.40 20.32 1.45
C PHE A 110 2.87 20.51 1.59
N GLY A 111 2.12 19.48 1.99
CA GLY A 111 0.66 19.53 2.13
C GLY A 111 -0.12 19.65 0.81
N VAL A 112 0.58 19.66 -0.33
CA VAL A 112 0.00 19.76 -1.68
C VAL A 112 0.49 18.62 -2.55
N CYS A 113 -0.39 18.09 -3.40
CA CYS A 113 -0.11 17.01 -4.32
C CYS A 113 -0.12 17.51 -5.77
N THR A 114 0.87 17.11 -6.57
CA THR A 114 0.89 17.30 -8.03
C THR A 114 -0.22 16.49 -8.72
N ALA A 115 -0.70 16.96 -9.86
CA ALA A 115 -1.75 16.28 -10.66
C ALA A 115 -1.16 15.64 -11.92
N ASP A 116 -0.06 14.88 -11.77
CA ASP A 116 0.72 14.33 -12.88
C ASP A 116 0.37 12.88 -13.25
N LEU A 117 -0.53 12.23 -12.48
CA LEU A 117 -0.95 10.84 -12.69
C LEU A 117 0.27 9.91 -12.91
N ALA A 118 1.30 10.07 -12.08
CA ALA A 118 2.44 9.17 -12.07
C ALA A 118 2.03 7.76 -11.64
N LEU A 119 2.57 6.77 -12.33
CA LEU A 119 2.45 5.36 -11.95
C LEU A 119 3.57 4.99 -10.99
N VAL A 120 3.23 4.39 -9.85
CA VAL A 120 4.19 3.85 -8.87
C VAL A 120 3.82 2.41 -8.57
N THR A 121 4.83 1.54 -8.57
CA THR A 121 4.68 0.14 -8.18
C THR A 121 5.18 -0.07 -6.76
N HIS A 122 4.42 -0.84 -6.00
CA HIS A 122 4.70 -1.25 -4.63
C HIS A 122 4.76 -2.77 -4.55
N GLU A 123 5.84 -3.31 -4.00
CA GLU A 123 5.99 -4.75 -3.78
C GLU A 123 5.60 -5.11 -2.35
N VAL A 124 4.55 -5.93 -2.21
CA VAL A 124 3.95 -6.30 -0.93
C VAL A 124 4.04 -7.81 -0.74
N ARG A 125 4.59 -8.24 0.40
CA ARG A 125 4.67 -9.67 0.72
C ARG A 125 3.29 -10.22 1.05
N VAL A 126 2.94 -11.33 0.42
CA VAL A 126 1.73 -12.08 0.71
C VAL A 126 2.09 -13.23 1.65
N PRO A 127 1.57 -13.26 2.88
CA PRO A 127 1.86 -14.37 3.79
C PRO A 127 1.33 -15.69 3.22
N GLY A 128 2.15 -16.75 3.32
CA GLY A 128 1.79 -18.08 2.84
C GLY A 128 1.71 -18.21 1.32
N ALA A 129 2.19 -17.21 0.56
CA ALA A 129 2.19 -17.23 -0.90
C ALA A 129 2.82 -18.51 -1.45
N GLU A 130 3.91 -19.00 -0.85
CA GLU A 130 4.60 -20.24 -1.22
C GLU A 130 3.71 -21.49 -1.24
N SER A 131 2.57 -21.46 -0.53
CA SER A 131 1.64 -22.57 -0.42
C SER A 131 0.42 -22.47 -1.36
N LEU A 132 0.34 -21.42 -2.19
CA LEU A 132 -0.75 -21.22 -3.13
C LEU A 132 -0.56 -22.10 -4.38
N THR A 133 -1.55 -22.91 -4.72
CA THR A 133 -1.47 -23.83 -5.87
C THR A 133 -2.39 -23.40 -7.02
N GLY A 134 -2.76 -22.12 -7.08
CA GLY A 134 -3.74 -21.62 -8.04
C GLY A 134 -3.75 -20.09 -8.13
N GLU A 135 -4.79 -19.56 -8.75
CA GLU A 135 -5.03 -18.13 -8.88
C GLU A 135 -5.24 -17.47 -7.52
N LEU A 136 -4.66 -16.28 -7.35
CA LEU A 136 -4.89 -15.42 -6.20
C LEU A 136 -5.80 -14.27 -6.61
N THR A 137 -6.94 -14.11 -5.95
CA THR A 137 -7.77 -12.92 -6.09
C THR A 137 -7.26 -11.81 -5.18
N VAL A 138 -6.92 -10.66 -5.76
CA VAL A 138 -6.46 -9.48 -5.03
C VAL A 138 -7.50 -8.38 -5.16
N VAL A 139 -8.02 -7.93 -4.02
CA VAL A 139 -8.97 -6.82 -3.96
C VAL A 139 -8.20 -5.54 -3.66
N VAL A 140 -8.31 -4.53 -4.52
CA VAL A 140 -7.70 -3.21 -4.33
C VAL A 140 -8.78 -2.15 -4.53
N GLY A 141 -9.23 -1.52 -3.43
CA GLY A 141 -10.39 -0.63 -3.47
C GLY A 141 -11.67 -1.38 -3.90
N ASP A 142 -12.30 -0.94 -4.98
CA ASP A 142 -13.50 -1.54 -5.59
C ASP A 142 -13.19 -2.55 -6.70
N ARG A 143 -11.91 -2.79 -7.00
CA ARG A 143 -11.47 -3.70 -8.07
C ARG A 143 -11.07 -5.07 -7.50
N GLU A 144 -11.54 -6.12 -8.15
CA GLU A 144 -11.02 -7.48 -7.96
C GLU A 144 -10.12 -7.85 -9.14
N LEU A 145 -8.89 -8.28 -8.86
CA LEU A 145 -7.89 -8.66 -9.84
C LEU A 145 -7.48 -10.10 -9.64
N ALA A 146 -7.66 -10.91 -10.67
CA ALA A 146 -7.17 -12.27 -10.72
C ALA A 146 -5.67 -12.26 -11.07
N VAL A 147 -4.85 -12.78 -10.17
CA VAL A 147 -3.42 -12.95 -10.40
C VAL A 147 -3.18 -14.44 -10.59
N GLY A 148 -2.86 -14.82 -11.84
CA GLY A 148 -2.55 -16.21 -12.19
C GLY A 148 -1.49 -16.80 -11.26
N GLY A 149 -1.52 -18.12 -11.05
CA GLY A 149 -0.70 -18.75 -10.03
C GLY A 149 0.80 -18.48 -10.21
N ARG A 150 1.45 -17.95 -9.16
CA ARG A 150 2.91 -17.99 -9.07
C ARG A 150 3.43 -18.05 -7.64
N PRO A 151 3.56 -19.29 -7.14
CA PRO A 151 4.64 -19.57 -6.18
C PRO A 151 5.48 -20.79 -6.59
N GLY A 152 6.81 -20.64 -6.50
CA GLY A 152 7.81 -21.72 -6.65
C GLY A 152 8.69 -21.74 -7.90
N ARG A 153 8.22 -21.14 -9.02
CA ARG A 153 8.56 -21.55 -10.40
C ARG A 153 8.08 -22.96 -10.75
#